data_AF-G7GE29-F1
#
_entry.id   AF-G7GE29-F1
#
_cell.length_a   1.000
_cell.length_b   1.000
_cell.length_c   1.000
_cell.angle_alpha   90.00
_cell.angle_beta   90.00
_cell.angle_gamma   90.00
#
_symmetry.space_group_name_H-M   'P 1'
#
loop_
_entity.id
_entity.type
_entity.pdbx_description
1 polymer ?
#
loop_
_entity_poly.entity_id
_entity_poly.type
_entity_poly.pdbx_seq_one_letter_code
_entity_poly.pdbx_strand_id
1 'polypeptide(L)'
;MKKIQEPPFKQNAIALGFTLSVHAIAIVGLLFLGLSKPPEQPKKLTTVLVKPEDLPQINDEQASAENQANEVQSQIVDQTLPENIPVVPPKPTTQQPNLEQQKTEQEKLAEQKHNADEAARAKKIEEQRKLAEAQVQKQRDEAEAKQKADAKAKSDADAKRRADQKAEADAKARQKAEQDAKLKQQQKAAENAKLQAQQDAKRKADADAKRKADADAKAKADAEAKRKADAEAKRKADAEAKAKADAEEKAAAAKKAEQDAAQKKAEARRIASTAKQDFEKKIYRTWNIPMGSSGQKATARVTLNDSGAVMSVIVNSSDPDMKASIEAAVRAAAPYPMPQDPDARREARSFTSSFTAK
;
A
#
# COMPACT_ATOMS: atom_id res chain seq x y z
N MET A 1 26.71 -43.24 29.30
CA MET A 1 25.78 -42.10 29.40
C MET A 1 26.54 -40.83 29.05
N LYS A 2 26.01 -39.93 28.22
CA LYS A 2 26.59 -38.59 27.97
C LYS A 2 25.47 -37.55 28.11
N LYS A 3 25.61 -36.61 29.04
CA LYS A 3 24.69 -35.47 29.16
C LYS A 3 25.15 -34.38 28.19
N ILE A 4 24.25 -33.93 27.31
CA ILE A 4 24.44 -32.71 26.52
C ILE A 4 23.93 -31.55 27.37
N GLN A 5 24.68 -30.44 27.40
CA GLN A 5 24.36 -29.24 28.18
C GLN A 5 24.15 -28.08 27.21
N GLU A 6 22.96 -27.49 27.19
CA GLU A 6 22.61 -26.40 26.28
C GLU A 6 23.20 -25.05 26.74
N PRO A 7 23.66 -24.19 25.82
CA PRO A 7 24.30 -22.91 26.17
C PRO A 7 23.27 -21.79 26.46
N PRO A 8 23.55 -20.86 27.39
CA PRO A 8 22.59 -19.86 27.89
C PRO A 8 22.41 -18.63 26.98
N PHE A 9 22.06 -18.82 25.70
CA PHE A 9 22.07 -17.74 24.69
C PHE A 9 20.87 -16.77 24.68
N LYS A 10 20.11 -16.63 25.78
CA LYS A 10 18.82 -15.90 25.79
C LYS A 10 18.91 -14.38 26.01
N GLN A 11 20.07 -13.79 26.32
CA GLN A 11 20.17 -12.36 26.63
C GLN A 11 20.37 -11.44 25.41
N ASN A 12 20.98 -11.92 24.33
CA ASN A 12 21.45 -11.05 23.22
C ASN A 12 20.32 -10.52 22.31
N ALA A 13 19.15 -11.16 22.29
CA ALA A 13 18.04 -10.76 21.42
C ALA A 13 17.48 -9.37 21.75
N ILE A 14 17.46 -8.99 23.04
CA ILE A 14 16.94 -7.68 23.49
C ILE A 14 17.90 -6.56 23.08
N ALA A 15 19.22 -6.79 23.20
CA ALA A 15 20.25 -5.84 22.78
C ALA A 15 20.23 -5.57 21.26
N LEU A 16 20.06 -6.63 20.45
CA LEU A 16 19.90 -6.50 19.00
C LEU A 16 18.62 -5.75 18.60
N GLY A 17 17.51 -5.97 19.33
CA GLY A 17 16.28 -5.21 19.13
C GLY A 17 16.46 -3.71 19.35
N PHE A 18 17.11 -3.33 20.46
CA PHE A 18 17.35 -1.92 20.79
C PHE A 18 18.25 -1.21 19.77
N THR A 19 19.37 -1.83 19.36
CA THR A 19 20.29 -1.20 18.38
C THR A 19 19.63 -1.01 17.02
N LEU A 20 18.82 -1.97 16.55
CA LEU A 20 18.04 -1.81 15.31
C LEU A 20 17.00 -0.68 15.43
N SER A 21 16.29 -0.56 16.56
CA SER A 21 15.32 0.51 16.79
C SER A 21 15.97 1.91 16.75
N VAL A 22 17.13 2.10 17.37
CA VAL A 22 17.86 3.38 17.36
C VAL A 22 18.28 3.77 15.94
N HIS A 23 18.82 2.83 15.16
CA HIS A 23 19.21 3.10 13.78
C HIS A 23 18.02 3.40 12.86
N ALA A 24 16.87 2.75 13.05
CA ALA A 24 15.64 3.05 12.32
C ALA A 24 15.17 4.50 12.56
N ILE A 25 15.20 4.97 13.82
CA ILE A 25 14.84 6.35 14.16
C ILE A 25 15.82 7.36 13.53
N ALA A 26 17.12 7.07 13.55
CA ALA A 26 18.14 7.93 12.94
C ALA A 26 17.96 8.06 11.41
N ILE A 27 17.65 6.96 10.71
CA ILE A 27 17.40 6.94 9.26
C ILE A 27 16.13 7.73 8.91
N VAL A 28 15.05 7.59 9.69
CA VAL A 28 13.81 8.36 9.50
C VAL A 28 14.04 9.86 9.75
N GLY A 29 14.83 10.22 10.77
CA GLY A 29 15.21 11.61 11.04
C GLY A 29 16.01 12.23 9.89
N LEU A 30 16.99 11.51 9.34
CA LEU A 30 17.76 11.95 8.17
C LEU A 30 16.90 12.11 6.91
N LEU A 31 15.94 11.21 6.68
CA LEU A 31 14.98 11.33 5.57
C LEU A 31 14.08 12.56 5.72
N PHE A 32 13.59 12.85 6.93
CA PHE A 32 12.77 14.02 7.19
C PHE A 32 13.54 15.34 6.99
N LEU A 33 14.80 15.38 7.45
CA LEU A 33 15.67 16.54 7.26
C LEU A 33 16.07 16.74 5.80
N GLY A 34 16.36 15.65 5.07
CA GLY A 34 16.74 15.67 3.66
C GLY A 34 15.59 15.94 2.67
N LEU A 35 14.33 15.78 3.10
CA LEU A 35 13.14 16.10 2.30
C LEU A 35 12.52 17.48 2.65
N SER A 36 13.08 18.18 3.63
CA SER A 36 12.66 19.53 3.99
C SER A 36 13.10 20.53 2.91
N LYS A 37 12.16 21.26 2.31
CA LYS A 37 12.47 22.31 1.34
C LYS A 37 13.36 23.38 2.00
N PRO A 38 14.44 23.86 1.35
CA PRO A 38 15.19 25.00 1.86
C PRO A 38 14.28 26.24 1.94
N PRO A 39 14.49 27.13 2.92
CA PRO A 39 13.68 28.35 3.05
C PRO A 39 13.80 29.21 1.78
N GLU A 40 12.67 29.79 1.34
CA GLU A 40 12.68 30.67 0.18
C GLU A 40 13.59 31.89 0.42
N GLN A 41 14.43 32.20 -0.57
CA GLN A 41 15.30 33.37 -0.50
C GLN A 41 14.44 34.65 -0.54
N PRO A 42 14.77 35.69 0.25
CA PRO A 42 14.02 36.94 0.24
C PRO A 42 14.04 37.57 -1.16
N LYS A 43 12.86 38.02 -1.61
CA LYS A 43 12.66 38.56 -2.97
C LYS A 43 13.54 39.80 -3.17
N LYS A 44 14.38 39.76 -4.21
CA LYS A 44 15.26 40.87 -4.59
C LYS A 44 14.42 42.04 -5.09
N LEU A 45 14.57 43.22 -4.47
CA LEU A 45 14.09 44.47 -5.05
C LEU A 45 15.02 44.87 -6.19
N THR A 46 14.47 44.97 -7.40
CA THR A 46 15.15 45.51 -8.58
C THR A 46 14.61 46.91 -8.88
N THR A 47 15.39 47.92 -8.54
CA THR A 47 15.21 49.33 -8.94
C THR A 47 16.23 49.66 -10.02
N VAL A 48 16.04 50.74 -10.80
CA VAL A 48 16.98 51.30 -11.81
C VAL A 48 17.07 50.43 -13.08
N LEU A 49 17.04 50.96 -14.32
CA LEU A 49 16.61 52.26 -14.86
C LEU A 49 16.43 52.06 -16.38
N VAL A 50 15.32 52.53 -16.96
CA VAL A 50 15.11 52.46 -18.42
C VAL A 50 16.03 53.47 -19.11
N LYS A 51 16.84 53.01 -20.07
CA LYS A 51 17.64 53.86 -20.95
C LYS A 51 16.88 54.14 -22.25
N PRO A 52 17.10 55.29 -22.93
CA PRO A 52 16.42 55.63 -24.17
C PRO A 52 16.94 54.86 -25.41
N GLU A 53 17.65 53.75 -25.22
CA GLU A 53 18.29 52.95 -26.29
C GLU A 53 17.38 51.82 -26.81
N ASP A 54 16.26 51.51 -26.12
CA ASP A 54 15.20 50.58 -26.55
C ASP A 54 14.28 51.19 -27.64
N LEU A 55 14.84 51.96 -28.58
CA LEU A 55 14.13 52.57 -29.71
C LEU A 55 14.62 51.99 -31.04
N PRO A 56 13.79 51.26 -31.81
CA PRO A 56 14.20 50.72 -33.11
C PRO A 56 14.30 51.85 -34.14
N GLN A 57 15.45 51.93 -34.81
CA GLN A 57 15.65 52.73 -36.02
C GLN A 57 16.09 51.84 -37.18
N ILE A 58 15.54 52.20 -38.32
CA ILE A 58 15.45 51.48 -39.60
C ILE A 58 16.79 51.45 -40.34
N ASN A 59 16.84 50.62 -41.40
CA ASN A 59 17.94 50.47 -42.36
C ASN A 59 18.53 51.80 -42.86
N ASP A 60 19.78 51.75 -43.35
CA ASP A 60 20.09 52.32 -44.66
C ASP A 60 21.28 51.60 -45.35
N GLU A 61 21.50 51.89 -46.63
CA GLU A 61 22.40 51.16 -47.56
C GLU A 61 23.65 52.00 -47.96
N GLN A 62 24.45 51.50 -48.92
CA GLN A 62 25.56 52.16 -49.65
C GLN A 62 26.94 52.38 -48.98
N ALA A 63 27.96 51.68 -49.52
CA ALA A 63 29.22 52.24 -50.07
C ALA A 63 29.87 51.15 -50.98
N SER A 64 30.42 51.37 -52.20
CA SER A 64 31.15 52.48 -52.85
C SER A 64 32.62 52.58 -52.40
N ALA A 65 33.67 52.60 -53.26
CA ALA A 65 33.83 52.37 -54.71
C ALA A 65 35.36 52.16 -55.04
N GLU A 66 35.82 52.51 -56.26
CA GLU A 66 37.23 52.76 -56.69
C GLU A 66 38.16 51.51 -56.86
N ASN A 67 39.19 51.44 -57.73
CA ASN A 67 39.79 52.22 -58.85
C ASN A 67 40.78 51.28 -59.63
N GLN A 68 41.43 51.50 -60.80
CA GLN A 68 41.48 52.52 -61.89
C GLN A 68 42.01 51.85 -63.21
N ALA A 69 41.90 52.41 -64.43
CA ALA A 69 42.89 53.19 -65.24
C ALA A 69 44.38 52.69 -65.25
N ASN A 70 45.20 52.72 -66.32
CA ASN A 70 45.12 53.01 -67.78
C ASN A 70 46.48 52.59 -68.48
N GLU A 71 46.73 52.99 -69.75
CA GLU A 71 48.06 53.23 -70.42
C GLU A 71 48.56 52.24 -71.53
N VAL A 72 49.61 52.64 -72.28
CA VAL A 72 49.57 52.74 -73.77
C VAL A 72 50.96 52.77 -74.48
N GLN A 73 51.05 52.19 -75.71
CA GLN A 73 51.97 52.43 -76.87
C GLN A 73 53.54 52.24 -76.88
N SER A 74 53.97 51.27 -77.72
CA SER A 74 54.83 51.37 -78.96
C SER A 74 56.36 51.71 -79.02
N GLN A 75 57.05 51.04 -79.99
CA GLN A 75 57.87 51.57 -81.13
C GLN A 75 59.43 51.32 -81.29
N ILE A 76 59.79 50.56 -82.36
CA ILE A 76 60.94 50.61 -83.36
C ILE A 76 62.47 50.60 -82.98
N VAL A 77 63.32 50.54 -84.05
CA VAL A 77 64.83 50.57 -84.17
C VAL A 77 65.54 49.19 -84.20
N ASP A 78 66.61 48.84 -84.97
CA ASP A 78 67.17 49.10 -86.35
C ASP A 78 68.51 48.29 -86.52
N GLN A 79 69.36 48.25 -87.58
CA GLN A 79 69.25 48.18 -89.07
C GLN A 79 70.67 48.26 -89.74
N THR A 80 71.08 47.40 -90.71
CA THR A 80 72.40 47.51 -91.43
C THR A 80 72.53 46.78 -92.80
N LEU A 81 73.44 47.25 -93.69
CA LEU A 81 73.85 46.75 -95.03
C LEU A 81 75.33 47.16 -95.35
N PRO A 82 76.14 46.43 -96.18
CA PRO A 82 76.66 46.91 -97.50
C PRO A 82 77.07 45.74 -98.49
N GLU A 83 77.90 45.89 -99.56
CA GLU A 83 77.78 46.64 -100.85
C GLU A 83 78.86 46.16 -101.90
N ASN A 84 78.72 46.51 -103.21
CA ASN A 84 79.76 46.81 -104.25
C ASN A 84 79.94 45.88 -105.50
N ILE A 85 80.45 46.43 -106.63
CA ILE A 85 80.43 45.91 -108.05
C ILE A 85 81.86 45.99 -108.73
N PRO A 86 82.22 46.48 -109.97
CA PRO A 86 81.54 47.00 -111.20
C PRO A 86 82.11 46.52 -112.60
N VAL A 87 81.78 47.23 -113.72
CA VAL A 87 82.36 47.24 -115.12
C VAL A 87 82.27 45.95 -116.01
N VAL A 88 82.57 45.85 -117.34
CA VAL A 88 83.22 46.67 -118.43
C VAL A 88 82.62 46.35 -119.85
N PRO A 89 82.80 47.19 -120.92
CA PRO A 89 82.30 46.95 -122.31
C PRO A 89 83.40 46.86 -123.43
N PRO A 90 83.10 46.48 -124.70
CA PRO A 90 82.93 47.47 -125.81
C PRO A 90 81.95 47.09 -126.98
N LYS A 91 81.94 47.86 -128.09
CA LYS A 91 81.12 47.76 -129.35
C LYS A 91 81.96 47.14 -130.54
N PRO A 92 81.58 47.05 -131.86
CA PRO A 92 80.42 47.60 -132.65
C PRO A 92 79.89 46.81 -133.92
N THR A 93 79.01 47.44 -134.74
CA THR A 93 78.91 47.39 -136.25
C THR A 93 78.10 46.30 -137.04
N THR A 94 76.86 46.66 -137.43
CA THR A 94 76.25 46.69 -138.82
C THR A 94 75.80 45.41 -139.61
N GLN A 95 74.61 45.53 -140.26
CA GLN A 95 73.96 44.68 -141.32
C GLN A 95 73.24 43.39 -140.85
N GLN A 96 72.14 42.88 -141.45
CA GLN A 96 71.09 43.38 -142.38
C GLN A 96 69.79 42.52 -142.17
N PRO A 97 68.61 42.82 -142.79
CA PRO A 97 67.30 42.40 -142.24
C PRO A 97 66.80 40.98 -142.61
N ASN A 98 65.63 40.62 -142.02
CA ASN A 98 64.67 39.55 -142.36
C ASN A 98 64.49 38.38 -141.35
N LEU A 99 64.24 38.68 -140.06
CA LEU A 99 63.71 37.70 -139.07
C LEU A 99 62.51 38.19 -138.21
N GLU A 100 62.10 39.46 -138.31
CA GLU A 100 61.19 40.12 -137.36
C GLU A 100 59.82 39.44 -137.16
N GLN A 101 59.28 38.80 -138.20
CA GLN A 101 57.91 38.27 -138.19
C GLN A 101 57.76 37.00 -137.33
N GLN A 102 58.71 36.07 -137.34
CA GLN A 102 58.58 34.82 -136.57
C GLN A 102 58.72 35.01 -135.06
N LYS A 103 59.56 35.96 -134.60
CA LYS A 103 59.75 36.21 -133.16
C LYS A 103 58.47 36.72 -132.50
N THR A 104 57.69 37.53 -133.21
CA THR A 104 56.47 38.17 -132.69
C THR A 104 55.36 37.16 -132.38
N GLU A 105 55.18 36.12 -133.21
CA GLU A 105 54.22 35.04 -132.91
C GLU A 105 54.68 34.16 -131.74
N GLN A 106 55.97 33.83 -131.69
CA GLN A 106 56.52 32.96 -130.64
C GLN A 106 56.47 33.62 -129.25
N GLU A 107 56.72 34.94 -129.17
CA GLU A 107 56.64 35.71 -127.92
C GLU A 107 55.19 35.77 -127.40
N LYS A 108 54.22 36.01 -128.30
CA LYS A 108 52.79 36.06 -127.96
C LYS A 108 52.24 34.69 -127.48
N LEU A 109 52.74 33.59 -128.05
CA LEU A 109 52.39 32.24 -127.61
C LEU A 109 53.01 31.90 -126.25
N ALA A 110 54.21 32.40 -125.94
CA ALA A 110 54.84 32.26 -124.63
C ALA A 110 54.09 33.05 -123.55
N GLU A 111 53.71 34.30 -123.83
CA GLU A 111 52.94 35.16 -122.93
C GLU A 111 51.55 34.57 -122.64
N GLN A 112 50.84 34.08 -123.67
CA GLN A 112 49.55 33.40 -123.48
C GLN A 112 49.68 32.13 -122.63
N LYS A 113 50.78 31.37 -122.76
CA LYS A 113 51.06 30.23 -121.88
C LYS A 113 51.36 30.66 -120.45
N HIS A 114 52.16 31.70 -120.23
CA HIS A 114 52.44 32.20 -118.88
C HIS A 114 51.15 32.61 -118.16
N ASN A 115 50.30 33.37 -118.84
CA ASN A 115 49.04 33.87 -118.28
C ASN A 115 48.04 32.72 -117.99
N ALA A 116 48.06 31.64 -118.79
CA ALA A 116 47.30 30.43 -118.53
C ALA A 116 47.85 29.61 -117.33
N ASP A 117 49.18 29.49 -117.20
CA ASP A 117 49.82 28.80 -116.07
C ASP A 117 49.59 29.57 -114.75
N GLU A 118 49.67 30.90 -114.79
CA GLU A 118 49.39 31.78 -113.65
C GLU A 118 47.91 31.71 -113.21
N ALA A 119 46.96 31.76 -114.15
CA ALA A 119 45.54 31.54 -113.86
C ALA A 119 45.25 30.14 -113.30
N ALA A 120 45.97 29.11 -113.74
CA ALA A 120 45.87 27.75 -113.18
C ALA A 120 46.44 27.66 -111.76
N ARG A 121 47.57 28.33 -111.49
CA ARG A 121 48.16 28.44 -110.14
C ARG A 121 47.25 29.20 -109.18
N ALA A 122 46.69 30.32 -109.62
CA ALA A 122 45.75 31.12 -108.82
C ALA A 122 44.54 30.28 -108.37
N LYS A 123 43.90 29.55 -109.29
CA LYS A 123 42.79 28.64 -108.97
C LYS A 123 43.20 27.53 -108.00
N LYS A 124 44.39 26.95 -108.15
CA LYS A 124 44.90 25.90 -107.26
C LYS A 124 45.23 26.41 -105.86
N ILE A 125 45.67 27.66 -105.74
CA ILE A 125 45.88 28.36 -104.45
C ILE A 125 44.52 28.65 -103.78
N GLU A 126 43.51 29.09 -104.53
CA GLU A 126 42.15 29.30 -104.02
C GLU A 126 41.53 27.98 -103.53
N GLU A 127 41.66 26.90 -104.30
CA GLU A 127 41.20 25.55 -103.93
C GLU A 127 41.91 25.03 -102.67
N GLN A 128 43.24 25.17 -102.57
CA GLN A 128 43.98 24.80 -101.37
C GLN A 128 43.58 25.66 -100.15
N ARG A 129 43.37 26.97 -100.32
CA ARG A 129 42.89 27.84 -99.24
C ARG A 129 41.52 27.39 -98.76
N LYS A 130 40.59 27.10 -99.67
CA LYS A 130 39.23 26.64 -99.37
C LYS A 130 39.21 25.28 -98.67
N LEU A 131 40.12 24.37 -99.06
CA LEU A 131 40.34 23.09 -98.38
C LEU A 131 40.92 23.27 -96.96
N ALA A 132 41.90 24.16 -96.78
CA ALA A 132 42.49 24.44 -95.48
C ALA A 132 41.47 25.10 -94.53
N GLU A 133 40.70 26.07 -95.03
CA GLU A 133 39.65 26.78 -94.30
C GLU A 133 38.52 25.82 -93.88
N ALA A 134 38.12 24.89 -94.76
CA ALA A 134 37.20 23.80 -94.42
C ALA A 134 37.76 22.82 -93.36
N GLN A 135 39.06 22.52 -93.38
CA GLN A 135 39.70 21.68 -92.34
C GLN A 135 39.82 22.40 -90.99
N VAL A 136 40.09 23.71 -90.99
CA VAL A 136 40.09 24.53 -89.77
C VAL A 136 38.69 24.62 -89.18
N GLN A 137 37.67 24.86 -90.02
CA GLN A 137 36.28 24.89 -89.57
C GLN A 137 35.83 23.53 -89.01
N LYS A 138 36.12 22.41 -89.71
CA LYS A 138 35.81 21.07 -89.18
C LYS A 138 36.48 20.79 -87.83
N GLN A 139 37.76 21.16 -87.66
CA GLN A 139 38.45 20.98 -86.38
C GLN A 139 37.85 21.85 -85.28
N ARG A 140 37.40 23.07 -85.59
CA ARG A 140 36.69 23.95 -84.66
C ARG A 140 35.36 23.33 -84.23
N ASP A 141 34.56 22.85 -85.17
CA ASP A 141 33.26 22.22 -84.90
C ASP A 141 33.43 20.93 -84.08
N GLU A 142 34.44 20.12 -84.38
CA GLU A 142 34.75 18.89 -83.66
C GLU A 142 35.32 19.16 -82.24
N ALA A 143 36.08 20.24 -82.06
CA ALA A 143 36.53 20.70 -80.74
C ALA A 143 35.38 21.28 -79.91
N GLU A 144 34.49 22.09 -80.51
CA GLU A 144 33.34 22.66 -79.82
C GLU A 144 32.30 21.58 -79.44
N ALA A 145 32.12 20.57 -80.31
CA ALA A 145 31.31 19.39 -80.00
C ALA A 145 31.87 18.60 -78.81
N LYS A 146 33.20 18.38 -78.76
CA LYS A 146 33.86 17.74 -77.59
C LYS A 146 33.68 18.56 -76.33
N GLN A 147 33.91 19.88 -76.36
CA GLN A 147 33.71 20.73 -75.19
C GLN A 147 32.25 20.72 -74.68
N LYS A 148 31.26 20.72 -75.57
CA LYS A 148 29.85 20.59 -75.18
C LYS A 148 29.51 19.21 -74.60
N ALA A 149 30.11 18.14 -75.14
CA ALA A 149 29.96 16.79 -74.58
C ALA A 149 30.58 16.68 -73.18
N ASP A 150 31.81 17.16 -72.98
CA ASP A 150 32.50 17.16 -71.68
C ASP A 150 31.80 18.05 -70.64
N ALA A 151 31.31 19.23 -71.05
CA ALA A 151 30.54 20.12 -70.19
C ALA A 151 29.20 19.48 -69.76
N LYS A 152 28.49 18.83 -70.70
CA LYS A 152 27.26 18.11 -70.39
C LYS A 152 27.52 16.92 -69.46
N ALA A 153 28.55 16.10 -69.76
CA ALA A 153 28.90 14.95 -68.93
C ALA A 153 29.28 15.34 -67.50
N LYS A 154 30.01 16.46 -67.32
CA LYS A 154 30.28 17.02 -65.98
C LYS A 154 28.99 17.48 -65.29
N SER A 155 28.10 18.18 -66.00
CA SER A 155 26.82 18.65 -65.45
C SER A 155 25.92 17.49 -65.00
N ASP A 156 25.75 16.47 -65.85
CA ASP A 156 24.97 15.26 -65.53
C ASP A 156 25.57 14.51 -64.32
N ALA A 157 26.90 14.41 -64.22
CA ALA A 157 27.59 13.76 -63.11
C ALA A 157 27.46 14.54 -61.78
N ASP A 158 27.55 15.87 -61.81
CA ASP A 158 27.36 16.71 -60.61
C ASP A 158 25.90 16.70 -60.14
N ALA A 159 24.95 16.77 -61.08
CA ALA A 159 23.52 16.61 -60.80
C ALA A 159 23.22 15.25 -60.15
N LYS A 160 23.80 14.15 -60.68
CA LYS A 160 23.66 12.82 -60.07
C LYS A 160 24.27 12.77 -58.66
N ARG A 161 25.49 13.28 -58.44
CA ARG A 161 26.11 13.33 -57.10
C ARG A 161 25.26 14.09 -56.09
N ARG A 162 24.66 15.23 -56.48
CA ARG A 162 23.77 16.02 -55.63
C ARG A 162 22.47 15.28 -55.31
N ALA A 163 21.92 14.54 -56.27
CA ALA A 163 20.74 13.70 -56.05
C ALA A 163 21.04 12.54 -55.08
N ASP A 164 22.15 11.83 -55.29
CA ASP A 164 22.58 10.71 -54.45
C ASP A 164 22.87 11.18 -53.00
N GLN A 165 23.59 12.29 -52.82
CA GLN A 165 23.83 12.91 -51.50
C GLN A 165 22.54 13.34 -50.81
N LYS A 166 21.58 13.94 -51.55
CA LYS A 166 20.29 14.33 -50.99
C LYS A 166 19.46 13.11 -50.56
N ALA A 167 19.53 12.01 -51.30
CA ALA A 167 18.86 10.76 -50.94
C ALA A 167 19.48 10.12 -49.69
N GLU A 168 20.81 10.12 -49.56
CA GLU A 168 21.50 9.60 -48.37
C GLU A 168 21.20 10.45 -47.12
N ALA A 169 21.13 11.77 -47.26
CA ALA A 169 20.73 12.68 -46.19
C ALA A 169 19.28 12.46 -45.73
N ASP A 170 18.33 12.31 -46.67
CA ASP A 170 16.92 12.02 -46.37
C ASP A 170 16.76 10.66 -45.68
N ALA A 171 17.48 9.62 -46.15
CA ALA A 171 17.50 8.30 -45.54
C ALA A 171 18.03 8.33 -44.10
N LYS A 172 19.16 9.03 -43.85
CA LYS A 172 19.72 9.21 -42.50
C LYS A 172 18.78 10.00 -41.58
N ALA A 173 18.12 11.03 -42.10
CA ALA A 173 17.13 11.80 -41.35
C ALA A 173 15.92 10.95 -40.94
N ARG A 174 15.36 10.16 -41.87
CA ARG A 174 14.26 9.20 -41.59
C ARG A 174 14.67 8.16 -40.56
N GLN A 175 15.83 7.52 -40.73
CA GLN A 175 16.29 6.48 -39.82
C GLN A 175 16.49 7.01 -38.39
N LYS A 176 17.03 8.24 -38.25
CA LYS A 176 17.15 8.89 -36.94
C LYS A 176 15.78 9.22 -36.33
N ALA A 177 14.84 9.74 -37.12
CA ALA A 177 13.49 10.02 -36.67
C ALA A 177 12.72 8.75 -36.23
N GLU A 178 12.90 7.64 -36.96
CA GLU A 178 12.29 6.36 -36.62
C GLU A 178 12.89 5.76 -35.33
N GLN A 179 14.22 5.84 -35.13
CA GLN A 179 14.84 5.45 -33.87
C GLN A 179 14.33 6.28 -32.68
N ASP A 180 14.25 7.60 -32.83
CA ASP A 180 13.78 8.51 -31.77
C ASP A 180 12.32 8.21 -31.40
N ALA A 181 11.45 8.05 -32.39
CA ALA A 181 10.05 7.65 -32.19
C ALA A 181 9.93 6.28 -31.49
N LYS A 182 10.71 5.29 -31.92
CA LYS A 182 10.71 3.93 -31.36
C LYS A 182 11.22 3.89 -29.91
N LEU A 183 12.27 4.66 -29.61
CA LEU A 183 12.80 4.84 -28.25
C LEU A 183 11.75 5.52 -27.34
N LYS A 184 11.11 6.59 -27.82
CA LYS A 184 10.09 7.34 -27.09
C LYS A 184 8.82 6.52 -26.86
N GLN A 185 8.46 5.63 -27.78
CA GLN A 185 7.39 4.65 -27.62
C GLN A 185 7.75 3.57 -26.58
N GLN A 186 8.98 3.03 -26.60
CA GLN A 186 9.44 2.08 -25.59
C GLN A 186 9.50 2.71 -24.19
N GLN A 187 9.98 3.96 -24.06
CA GLN A 187 9.99 4.69 -22.80
C GLN A 187 8.57 4.86 -22.23
N LYS A 188 7.60 5.32 -23.04
CA LYS A 188 6.20 5.40 -22.61
C LYS A 188 5.61 4.04 -22.22
N ALA A 189 5.93 2.97 -22.94
CA ALA A 189 5.46 1.63 -22.62
C ALA A 189 6.03 1.13 -21.28
N ALA A 190 7.34 1.31 -21.06
CA ALA A 190 8.02 0.92 -19.82
C ALA A 190 7.57 1.75 -18.61
N GLU A 191 7.35 3.06 -18.78
CA GLU A 191 6.84 3.96 -17.75
C GLU A 191 5.41 3.58 -17.33
N ASN A 192 4.52 3.35 -18.31
CA ASN A 192 3.14 2.96 -18.05
C ASN A 192 3.06 1.57 -17.39
N ALA A 193 3.84 0.59 -17.87
CA ALA A 193 3.95 -0.72 -17.23
C ALA A 193 4.46 -0.64 -15.79
N LYS A 194 5.46 0.22 -15.52
CA LYS A 194 5.98 0.47 -14.16
C LYS A 194 4.95 1.15 -13.25
N LEU A 195 4.19 2.11 -13.77
CA LEU A 195 3.11 2.79 -13.05
C LEU A 195 1.95 1.83 -12.72
N GLN A 196 1.56 0.99 -13.68
CA GLN A 196 0.54 -0.04 -13.50
C GLN A 196 0.98 -1.08 -12.46
N ALA A 197 2.23 -1.58 -12.56
CA ALA A 197 2.80 -2.51 -11.59
C ALA A 197 2.86 -1.91 -10.16
N GLN A 198 3.18 -0.61 -10.02
CA GLN A 198 3.10 0.08 -8.72
C GLN A 198 1.66 0.22 -8.21
N GLN A 199 0.69 0.51 -9.07
CA GLN A 199 -0.72 0.54 -8.67
C GLN A 199 -1.23 -0.82 -8.21
N ASP A 200 -0.96 -1.91 -8.94
CA ASP A 200 -1.40 -3.25 -8.55
C ASP A 200 -0.69 -3.76 -7.29
N ALA A 201 0.61 -3.46 -7.12
CA ALA A 201 1.32 -3.74 -5.89
C ALA A 201 0.72 -2.98 -4.69
N LYS A 202 0.40 -1.69 -4.86
CA LYS A 202 -0.24 -0.89 -3.80
C LYS A 202 -1.66 -1.38 -3.49
N ARG A 203 -2.49 -1.63 -4.50
CA ARG A 203 -3.86 -2.18 -4.34
C ARG A 203 -3.85 -3.53 -3.61
N LYS A 204 -2.89 -4.41 -3.92
CA LYS A 204 -2.69 -5.68 -3.18
C LYS A 204 -2.29 -5.44 -1.73
N ALA A 205 -1.36 -4.52 -1.46
CA ALA A 205 -0.93 -4.19 -0.11
C ALA A 205 -2.06 -3.59 0.74
N ASP A 206 -2.80 -2.61 0.23
CA ASP A 206 -3.97 -2.01 0.88
C ASP A 206 -5.07 -3.07 1.14
N ALA A 207 -5.34 -3.95 0.17
CA ALA A 207 -6.35 -5.01 0.31
C ALA A 207 -5.97 -6.09 1.34
N ASP A 208 -4.70 -6.50 1.41
CA ASP A 208 -4.24 -7.50 2.40
C ASP A 208 -4.15 -6.89 3.81
N ALA A 209 -3.66 -5.64 3.92
CA ALA A 209 -3.66 -4.89 5.16
C ALA A 209 -5.08 -4.70 5.72
N LYS A 210 -6.05 -4.31 4.87
CA LYS A 210 -7.46 -4.22 5.28
C LYS A 210 -8.04 -5.57 5.69
N ARG A 211 -7.78 -6.65 4.93
CA ARG A 211 -8.22 -8.01 5.31
C ARG A 211 -7.66 -8.45 6.66
N LYS A 212 -6.38 -8.17 6.95
CA LYS A 212 -5.80 -8.45 8.28
C LYS A 212 -6.42 -7.61 9.38
N ALA A 213 -6.69 -6.32 9.14
CA ALA A 213 -7.33 -5.45 10.13
C ALA A 213 -8.76 -5.90 10.46
N ASP A 214 -9.59 -6.17 9.45
CA ASP A 214 -10.95 -6.71 9.65
C ASP A 214 -10.94 -8.08 10.34
N ALA A 215 -9.98 -8.96 10.02
CA ALA A 215 -9.85 -10.27 10.64
C ALA A 215 -9.41 -10.21 12.12
N ASP A 216 -8.41 -9.39 12.46
CA ASP A 216 -7.94 -9.21 13.84
C ASP A 216 -8.99 -8.51 14.72
N ALA A 217 -9.67 -7.50 14.17
CA ALA A 217 -10.80 -6.84 14.84
C ALA A 217 -11.94 -7.82 15.12
N LYS A 218 -12.33 -8.65 14.14
CA LYS A 218 -13.36 -9.67 14.35
C LYS A 218 -12.92 -10.73 15.36
N ALA A 219 -11.69 -11.23 15.28
CA ALA A 219 -11.16 -12.22 16.23
C ALA A 219 -11.14 -11.69 17.67
N LYS A 220 -10.79 -10.41 17.89
CA LYS A 220 -10.87 -9.75 19.20
C LYS A 220 -12.31 -9.61 19.69
N ALA A 221 -13.24 -9.20 18.84
CA ALA A 221 -14.65 -9.06 19.19
C ALA A 221 -15.27 -10.42 19.62
N ASP A 222 -15.03 -11.49 18.85
CA ASP A 222 -15.47 -12.85 19.18
C ASP A 222 -14.86 -13.34 20.51
N ALA A 223 -13.55 -13.13 20.71
CA ALA A 223 -12.85 -13.53 21.93
C ALA A 223 -13.33 -12.77 23.18
N GLU A 224 -13.63 -11.47 23.06
CA GLU A 224 -14.17 -10.68 24.17
C GLU A 224 -15.63 -11.05 24.49
N ALA A 225 -16.47 -11.20 23.46
CA ALA A 225 -17.85 -11.65 23.60
C ALA A 225 -17.91 -13.03 24.30
N LYS A 226 -17.07 -13.97 23.86
CA LYS A 226 -16.96 -15.29 24.49
C LYS A 226 -16.49 -15.20 25.94
N ARG A 227 -15.47 -14.38 26.25
CA ARG A 227 -15.02 -14.15 27.64
C ARG A 227 -16.11 -13.55 28.53
N LYS A 228 -16.90 -12.61 28.02
CA LYS A 228 -18.04 -12.01 28.77
C LYS A 228 -19.12 -13.06 29.06
N ALA A 229 -19.52 -13.84 28.06
CA ALA A 229 -20.51 -14.91 28.22
C ALA A 229 -20.05 -15.98 29.24
N ASP A 230 -18.80 -16.43 29.16
CA ASP A 230 -18.23 -17.45 30.06
C ASP A 230 -18.15 -16.94 31.51
N ALA A 231 -17.70 -15.69 31.70
CA ALA A 231 -17.63 -15.05 33.01
C ALA A 231 -19.02 -14.81 33.65
N GLU A 232 -20.02 -14.46 32.85
CA GLU A 232 -21.39 -14.25 33.34
C GLU A 232 -22.10 -15.58 33.66
N ALA A 233 -21.94 -16.59 32.80
CA ALA A 233 -22.40 -17.95 33.07
C ALA A 233 -21.79 -18.51 34.36
N LYS A 234 -20.47 -18.32 34.57
CA LYS A 234 -19.78 -18.74 35.79
C LYS A 234 -20.27 -17.97 37.03
N ARG A 235 -20.47 -16.66 36.95
CA ARG A 235 -21.06 -15.86 38.05
C ARG A 235 -22.47 -16.33 38.40
N LYS A 236 -23.30 -16.63 37.40
CA LYS A 236 -24.67 -17.11 37.64
C LYS A 236 -24.67 -18.49 38.30
N ALA A 237 -23.82 -19.41 37.84
CA ALA A 237 -23.68 -20.74 38.44
C ALA A 237 -23.18 -20.69 39.89
N ASP A 238 -22.18 -19.85 40.18
CA ASP A 238 -21.62 -19.65 41.52
C ASP A 238 -22.66 -19.06 42.49
N ALA A 239 -23.40 -18.04 42.04
CA ALA A 239 -24.50 -17.44 42.80
C ALA A 239 -25.66 -18.42 43.05
N GLU A 240 -26.05 -19.23 42.07
CA GLU A 240 -27.12 -20.22 42.23
C GLU A 240 -26.68 -21.38 43.15
N ALA A 241 -25.43 -21.86 43.04
CA ALA A 241 -24.87 -22.86 43.93
C ALA A 241 -24.83 -22.36 45.38
N LYS A 242 -24.37 -21.12 45.59
CA LYS A 242 -24.37 -20.51 46.92
C LYS A 242 -25.78 -20.34 47.47
N ALA A 243 -26.74 -19.86 46.67
CA ALA A 243 -28.13 -19.71 47.09
C ALA A 243 -28.80 -21.04 47.47
N LYS A 244 -28.48 -22.14 46.77
CA LYS A 244 -28.93 -23.49 47.17
C LYS A 244 -28.34 -23.93 48.50
N ALA A 245 -27.03 -23.75 48.72
CA ALA A 245 -26.37 -24.08 49.99
C ALA A 245 -26.94 -23.27 51.16
N ASP A 246 -27.09 -21.95 50.99
CA ASP A 246 -27.69 -21.04 51.99
C ASP A 246 -29.14 -21.41 52.35
N ALA A 247 -29.89 -22.00 51.41
CA ALA A 247 -31.25 -22.47 51.62
C ALA A 247 -31.29 -23.86 52.29
N GLU A 248 -30.40 -24.77 51.89
CA GLU A 248 -30.30 -26.12 52.45
C GLU A 248 -29.83 -26.10 53.91
N GLU A 249 -28.84 -25.27 54.25
CA GLU A 249 -28.39 -25.07 55.63
C GLU A 249 -29.51 -24.53 56.52
N LYS A 250 -30.27 -23.53 56.03
CA LYS A 250 -31.43 -22.98 56.75
C LYS A 250 -32.55 -24.00 56.92
N ALA A 251 -32.83 -24.83 55.91
CA ALA A 251 -33.81 -25.91 56.00
C ALA A 251 -33.38 -27.00 57.00
N ALA A 252 -32.10 -27.37 57.00
CA ALA A 252 -31.53 -28.32 57.96
C ALA A 252 -31.58 -27.78 59.40
N ALA A 253 -31.22 -26.52 59.61
CA ALA A 253 -31.29 -25.85 60.92
C ALA A 253 -32.74 -25.78 61.44
N ALA A 254 -33.70 -25.37 60.60
CA ALA A 254 -35.11 -25.32 60.96
C ALA A 254 -35.67 -26.71 61.32
N LYS A 255 -35.37 -27.74 60.50
CA LYS A 255 -35.78 -29.13 60.76
C LYS A 255 -35.17 -29.68 62.06
N LYS A 256 -33.91 -29.35 62.37
CA LYS A 256 -33.28 -29.73 63.63
C LYS A 256 -33.97 -29.05 64.82
N ALA A 257 -34.26 -27.74 64.73
CA ALA A 257 -34.94 -27.00 65.79
C ALA A 257 -36.36 -27.56 66.07
N GLU A 258 -37.09 -27.96 65.03
CA GLU A 258 -38.39 -28.63 65.16
C GLU A 258 -38.25 -29.99 65.86
N GLN A 259 -37.26 -30.80 65.46
CA GLN A 259 -36.98 -32.10 66.09
C GLN A 259 -36.56 -31.97 67.56
N ASP A 260 -35.66 -31.05 67.88
CA ASP A 260 -35.21 -30.76 69.25
C ASP A 260 -36.40 -30.31 70.13
N ALA A 261 -37.31 -29.50 69.60
CA ALA A 261 -38.51 -29.05 70.30
C ALA A 261 -39.55 -30.17 70.48
N ALA A 262 -39.75 -31.01 69.45
CA ALA A 262 -40.65 -32.16 69.51
C ALA A 262 -40.16 -33.21 70.54
N GLN A 263 -38.85 -33.47 70.60
CA GLN A 263 -38.24 -34.37 71.58
C GLN A 263 -38.45 -33.86 73.01
N LYS A 264 -38.11 -32.59 73.30
CA LYS A 264 -38.34 -31.97 74.62
C LYS A 264 -39.81 -32.06 75.06
N LYS A 265 -40.75 -31.81 74.13
CA LYS A 265 -42.19 -31.93 74.40
C LYS A 265 -42.64 -33.37 74.66
N ALA A 266 -42.05 -34.35 73.99
CA ALA A 266 -42.31 -35.78 74.23
C ALA A 266 -41.70 -36.26 75.57
N GLU A 267 -40.52 -35.77 75.94
CA GLU A 267 -39.88 -36.05 77.23
C GLU A 267 -40.66 -35.42 78.40
N ALA A 268 -41.04 -34.15 78.30
CA ALA A 268 -41.90 -33.47 79.27
C ALA A 268 -43.21 -34.24 79.53
N ARG A 269 -43.84 -34.73 78.45
CA ARG A 269 -45.02 -35.61 78.52
C ARG A 269 -44.77 -36.93 79.24
N ARG A 270 -43.62 -37.57 78.98
CA ARG A 270 -43.22 -38.81 79.66
C ARG A 270 -43.02 -38.57 81.15
N ILE A 271 -42.29 -37.53 81.53
CA ILE A 271 -42.05 -37.14 82.93
C ILE A 271 -43.37 -36.80 83.64
N ALA A 272 -44.25 -36.04 82.99
CA ALA A 272 -45.58 -35.73 83.52
C ALA A 272 -46.45 -36.98 83.72
N SER A 273 -46.39 -37.95 82.79
CA SER A 273 -47.10 -39.22 82.91
C SER A 273 -46.60 -40.05 84.09
N THR A 274 -45.28 -40.18 84.27
CA THR A 274 -44.69 -40.87 85.44
C THR A 274 -45.08 -40.19 86.75
N ALA A 275 -45.00 -38.87 86.83
CA ALA A 275 -45.41 -38.12 88.02
C ALA A 275 -46.90 -38.33 88.35
N LYS A 276 -47.79 -38.32 87.34
CA LYS A 276 -49.22 -38.62 87.50
C LYS A 276 -49.46 -40.01 88.09
N GLN A 277 -48.75 -41.04 87.62
CA GLN A 277 -48.83 -42.39 88.20
C GLN A 277 -48.38 -42.41 89.67
N ASP A 278 -47.39 -41.62 90.06
CA ASP A 278 -46.96 -41.51 91.46
C ASP A 278 -47.95 -40.72 92.33
N PHE A 279 -48.67 -39.75 91.75
CA PHE A 279 -49.80 -39.07 92.41
C PHE A 279 -50.93 -40.06 92.70
N GLU A 280 -51.30 -40.88 91.72
CA GLU A 280 -52.30 -41.95 91.87
C GLU A 280 -51.90 -42.94 92.96
N LYS A 281 -50.65 -43.46 92.92
CA LYS A 281 -50.11 -44.35 93.95
C LYS A 281 -50.17 -43.71 95.35
N LYS A 282 -49.91 -42.40 95.46
CA LYS A 282 -49.99 -41.68 96.75
C LYS A 282 -51.43 -41.57 97.24
N ILE A 283 -52.40 -41.26 96.36
CA ILE A 283 -53.83 -41.23 96.70
C ILE A 283 -54.29 -42.62 97.15
N TYR A 284 -54.02 -43.68 96.38
CA TYR A 284 -54.39 -45.06 96.73
C TYR A 284 -53.80 -45.53 98.07
N ARG A 285 -52.67 -44.99 98.53
CA ARG A 285 -52.07 -45.28 99.85
C ARG A 285 -52.74 -44.54 101.01
N THR A 286 -53.37 -43.40 100.75
CA THR A 286 -54.07 -42.56 101.75
C THR A 286 -55.58 -42.76 101.71
N TRP A 287 -56.09 -43.54 100.76
CA TRP A 287 -57.52 -43.71 100.51
C TRP A 287 -58.17 -44.74 101.44
N ASN A 288 -59.07 -44.26 102.30
CA ASN A 288 -59.91 -45.09 103.16
C ASN A 288 -61.21 -45.47 102.42
N ILE A 289 -61.25 -46.68 101.85
CA ILE A 289 -62.39 -47.17 101.06
C ILE A 289 -63.64 -47.32 101.96
N PRO A 290 -64.81 -46.78 101.60
CA PRO A 290 -66.02 -46.94 102.41
C PRO A 290 -66.49 -48.41 102.44
N MET A 291 -67.05 -48.84 103.58
CA MET A 291 -67.57 -50.19 103.73
C MET A 291 -68.78 -50.40 102.80
N GLY A 292 -68.76 -51.48 102.01
CA GLY A 292 -69.81 -51.80 101.04
C GLY A 292 -69.58 -51.25 99.63
N SER A 293 -68.62 -50.33 99.42
CA SER A 293 -68.37 -49.74 98.09
C SER A 293 -67.54 -50.61 97.13
N SER A 294 -67.20 -51.87 97.45
CA SER A 294 -66.37 -52.73 96.57
C SER A 294 -66.97 -52.85 95.16
N GLY A 295 -66.10 -52.77 94.14
CA GLY A 295 -66.50 -52.74 92.73
C GLY A 295 -67.02 -51.39 92.21
N GLN A 296 -67.39 -50.44 93.09
CA GLN A 296 -67.76 -49.08 92.67
C GLN A 296 -66.57 -48.34 92.04
N LYS A 297 -66.91 -47.38 91.18
CA LYS A 297 -65.94 -46.51 90.48
C LYS A 297 -66.23 -45.04 90.72
N ALA A 298 -65.16 -44.25 90.72
CA ALA A 298 -65.20 -42.82 90.89
C ALA A 298 -64.05 -42.17 90.12
N THR A 299 -64.32 -41.05 89.45
CA THR A 299 -63.32 -40.32 88.66
C THR A 299 -63.04 -38.99 89.33
N ALA A 300 -61.80 -38.76 89.75
CA ALA A 300 -61.37 -37.48 90.31
C ALA A 300 -60.54 -36.70 89.28
N ARG A 301 -60.97 -35.49 88.96
CA ARG A 301 -60.13 -34.48 88.29
C ARG A 301 -59.50 -33.60 89.35
N VAL A 302 -58.18 -33.46 89.29
CA VAL A 302 -57.39 -32.74 90.29
C VAL A 302 -56.54 -31.68 89.59
N THR A 303 -56.54 -30.47 90.15
CA THR A 303 -55.68 -29.35 89.73
C THR A 303 -54.76 -28.97 90.88
N LEU A 304 -53.46 -28.90 90.59
CA LEU A 304 -52.38 -28.58 91.52
C LEU A 304 -51.72 -27.24 91.17
N ASN A 305 -51.12 -26.60 92.18
CA ASN A 305 -50.19 -25.48 91.98
C ASN A 305 -48.75 -26.00 91.69
N ASP A 306 -47.80 -25.07 91.49
CA ASP A 306 -46.42 -25.43 91.16
C ASP A 306 -45.61 -26.03 92.33
N SER A 307 -46.13 -25.99 93.57
CA SER A 307 -45.57 -26.67 94.74
C SER A 307 -46.28 -27.99 95.09
N GLY A 308 -47.23 -28.44 94.26
CA GLY A 308 -47.95 -29.69 94.45
C GLY A 308 -49.04 -29.63 95.53
N ALA A 309 -49.43 -28.45 95.99
CA ALA A 309 -50.64 -28.29 96.80
C ALA A 309 -51.90 -28.33 95.90
N VAL A 310 -53.00 -28.84 96.45
CA VAL A 310 -54.28 -29.00 95.74
C VAL A 310 -54.98 -27.64 95.62
N MET A 311 -55.27 -27.22 94.39
CA MET A 311 -56.07 -26.02 94.10
C MET A 311 -57.55 -26.35 93.88
N SER A 312 -57.85 -27.50 93.26
CA SER A 312 -59.21 -27.93 92.97
C SER A 312 -59.30 -29.45 92.89
N VAL A 313 -60.42 -30.00 93.36
CA VAL A 313 -60.79 -31.42 93.23
C VAL A 313 -62.23 -31.47 92.76
N ILE A 314 -62.49 -32.24 91.71
CA ILE A 314 -63.84 -32.52 91.20
C ILE A 314 -63.97 -34.04 91.12
N VAL A 315 -64.66 -34.65 92.09
CA VAL A 315 -64.93 -36.09 92.13
C VAL A 315 -66.32 -36.36 91.57
N ASN A 316 -66.40 -37.26 90.58
CA ASN A 316 -67.63 -37.80 90.03
C ASN A 316 -67.76 -39.27 90.42
N SER A 317 -68.80 -39.61 91.17
CA SER A 317 -69.21 -40.97 91.50
C SER A 317 -70.72 -41.01 91.74
N SER A 318 -71.33 -42.18 91.59
CA SER A 318 -72.75 -42.42 91.90
C SER A 318 -73.04 -42.49 93.40
N ASP A 319 -72.00 -42.64 94.22
CA ASP A 319 -72.08 -42.86 95.67
C ASP A 319 -71.50 -41.63 96.44
N PRO A 320 -72.26 -41.02 97.37
CA PRO A 320 -71.80 -39.85 98.12
C PRO A 320 -70.62 -40.09 99.05
N ASP A 321 -70.55 -41.26 99.70
CA ASP A 321 -69.49 -41.58 100.67
C ASP A 321 -68.20 -41.95 99.96
N MET A 322 -68.31 -42.68 98.85
CA MET A 322 -67.23 -42.90 97.88
C MET A 322 -66.65 -41.57 97.36
N LYS A 323 -67.52 -40.62 97.03
CA LYS A 323 -67.12 -39.27 96.58
C LYS A 323 -66.36 -38.53 97.68
N ALA A 324 -66.90 -38.47 98.90
CA ALA A 324 -66.29 -37.77 100.03
C ALA A 324 -64.95 -38.40 100.45
N SER A 325 -64.89 -39.74 100.48
CA SER A 325 -63.68 -40.52 100.78
C SER A 325 -62.53 -40.19 99.81
N ILE A 326 -62.78 -40.14 98.51
CA ILE A 326 -61.76 -39.80 97.51
C ILE A 326 -61.37 -38.33 97.58
N GLU A 327 -62.32 -37.43 97.82
CA GLU A 327 -62.03 -36.00 97.98
C GLU A 327 -61.14 -35.72 99.21
N ALA A 328 -61.36 -36.46 100.30
CA ALA A 328 -60.50 -36.46 101.48
C ALA A 328 -59.11 -37.06 101.17
N ALA A 329 -59.04 -38.23 100.52
CA ALA A 329 -57.79 -38.88 100.15
C ALA A 329 -56.91 -38.00 99.23
N VAL A 330 -57.51 -37.31 98.26
CA VAL A 330 -56.81 -36.40 97.34
C VAL A 330 -56.21 -35.20 98.09
N ARG A 331 -56.89 -34.66 99.11
CA ARG A 331 -56.35 -33.57 99.95
C ARG A 331 -55.29 -34.08 100.93
N ALA A 332 -55.53 -35.21 101.59
CA ALA A 332 -54.59 -35.81 102.56
C ALA A 332 -53.29 -36.33 101.91
N ALA A 333 -53.32 -36.65 100.61
CA ALA A 333 -52.12 -36.97 99.83
C ALA A 333 -51.31 -35.73 99.39
N ALA A 334 -51.73 -34.50 99.68
CA ALA A 334 -50.91 -33.30 99.42
C ALA A 334 -49.74 -33.17 100.43
N PRO A 335 -48.63 -32.48 100.07
CA PRO A 335 -48.27 -32.02 98.73
C PRO A 335 -47.80 -33.16 97.83
N TYR A 336 -48.02 -33.01 96.53
CA TYR A 336 -47.64 -33.96 95.49
C TYR A 336 -46.22 -33.69 94.96
N PRO A 337 -45.42 -34.73 94.62
CA PRO A 337 -44.04 -34.57 94.16
C PRO A 337 -43.98 -34.06 92.71
N MET A 338 -44.05 -32.73 92.54
CA MET A 338 -44.07 -32.10 91.21
C MET A 338 -42.78 -32.30 90.41
N PRO A 339 -42.85 -32.48 89.08
CA PRO A 339 -41.66 -32.52 88.21
C PRO A 339 -40.78 -31.27 88.31
N GLN A 340 -39.46 -31.48 88.26
CA GLN A 340 -38.51 -30.37 88.19
C GLN A 340 -38.58 -29.63 86.85
N ASP A 341 -38.68 -30.35 85.73
CA ASP A 341 -38.85 -29.76 84.40
C ASP A 341 -40.14 -28.89 84.31
N PRO A 342 -40.07 -27.63 83.84
CA PRO A 342 -41.23 -26.73 83.81
C PRO A 342 -42.38 -27.18 82.90
N ASP A 343 -42.12 -27.85 81.78
CA ASP A 343 -43.18 -28.29 80.86
C ASP A 343 -43.85 -29.58 81.37
N ALA A 344 -43.06 -30.51 81.90
CA ALA A 344 -43.57 -31.66 82.63
C ALA A 344 -44.41 -31.21 83.83
N ARG A 345 -43.97 -30.17 84.55
CA ARG A 345 -44.72 -29.58 85.67
C ARG A 345 -46.04 -28.97 85.20
N ARG A 346 -46.03 -28.17 84.14
CA ARG A 346 -47.24 -27.60 83.51
C ARG A 346 -48.23 -28.70 83.15
N GLU A 347 -47.79 -29.78 82.52
CA GLU A 347 -48.66 -30.89 82.14
C GLU A 347 -49.07 -31.77 83.34
N ALA A 348 -48.24 -31.91 84.38
CA ALA A 348 -48.55 -32.65 85.61
C ALA A 348 -49.59 -31.96 86.50
N ARG A 349 -49.67 -30.62 86.48
CA ARG A 349 -50.58 -29.83 87.32
C ARG A 349 -52.06 -30.17 87.15
N SER A 350 -52.48 -30.71 86.02
CA SER A 350 -53.83 -31.24 85.83
C SER A 350 -53.80 -32.71 85.48
N PHE A 351 -54.53 -33.50 86.26
CA PHE A 351 -54.77 -34.91 85.95
C PHE A 351 -56.21 -35.32 86.22
N THR A 352 -56.59 -36.46 85.67
CA THR A 352 -57.89 -37.08 85.91
C THR A 352 -57.64 -38.57 86.01
N SER A 353 -58.04 -39.16 87.14
CA SER A 353 -57.81 -40.57 87.44
C SER A 353 -59.09 -41.26 87.89
N SER A 354 -59.19 -42.56 87.64
CA SER A 354 -60.34 -43.39 87.96
C SER A 354 -59.98 -44.37 89.07
N PHE A 355 -60.57 -44.15 90.24
CA PHE A 355 -60.44 -44.99 91.42
C PHE A 355 -61.52 -46.07 91.39
N THR A 356 -61.12 -47.31 91.67
CA THR A 356 -62.04 -48.46 91.81
C THR A 356 -61.80 -49.06 93.19
N ALA A 357 -62.87 -49.20 93.98
CA ALA A 357 -62.79 -49.86 95.27
C ALA A 357 -62.61 -51.37 95.04
N LYS A 358 -61.69 -51.98 95.78
CA LYS A 358 -61.41 -53.42 95.77
C LYS A 358 -62.02 -54.03 97.02
#